data_AF-A0AAN0J4N9-F1
#
_entry.id   AF-A0AAN0J4N9-F1
#
_cell.length_a   1.000
_cell.length_b   1.000
_cell.length_c   1.000
_cell.angle_alpha   90.00
_cell.angle_beta   90.00
_cell.angle_gamma   90.00
#
_symmetry.space_group_name_H-M   'P 1'
#
loop_
_entity.id
_entity.type
_entity.pdbx_description
1 polymer ?
#
loop_
_entity_poly.entity_id
_entity_poly.type
_entity_poly.pdbx_seq_one_letter_code
_entity_poly.pdbx_strand_id
1 'polypeptide(L)'
;MKHFELAFKMFDLNGDGEVEFDEFETVQSVLLSSTAMGVRHRDHVINGNVASSVGGALAVHFFGKKLDQKLTIEKFQEFHTLLNTEILLMEYLRYSRELGLAKLMNSVVACSAKAVKDKLGIEA
;
A
#
# COMPACT_ATOMS: atom_id res chain seq x y z
N MET A 1 -2.86 -10.23 12.49
CA MET A 1 -3.52 -10.92 11.37
C MET A 1 -5.05 -10.97 11.49
N LYS A 2 -5.66 -11.17 12.68
CA LYS A 2 -7.13 -11.29 12.86
C LYS A 2 -7.99 -10.09 12.43
N HIS A 3 -7.42 -8.87 12.39
CA HIS A 3 -8.18 -7.67 12.01
C HIS A 3 -8.48 -7.57 10.51
N PHE A 4 -7.65 -8.18 9.66
CA PHE A 4 -7.83 -8.13 8.20
C PHE A 4 -8.88 -9.11 7.69
N GLU A 5 -8.96 -10.29 8.30
CA GLU A 5 -10.02 -11.26 8.01
C GLU A 5 -11.40 -10.71 8.42
N LEU A 6 -11.46 -9.96 9.53
CA LEU A 6 -12.66 -9.24 9.92
C LEU A 6 -12.97 -8.08 8.97
N ALA A 7 -11.95 -7.36 8.50
CA ALA A 7 -12.13 -6.31 7.51
C ALA A 7 -12.64 -6.89 6.19
N PHE A 8 -12.07 -7.99 5.68
CA PHE A 8 -12.58 -8.67 4.49
C PHE A 8 -14.04 -9.08 4.64
N LYS A 9 -14.45 -9.64 5.79
CA LYS A 9 -15.86 -9.88 6.10
C LYS A 9 -16.74 -8.63 6.16
N MET A 10 -16.17 -7.44 6.35
CA MET A 10 -16.90 -6.17 6.27
C MET A 10 -16.99 -5.63 4.83
N PHE A 11 -16.08 -6.06 3.94
CA PHE A 11 -16.05 -5.66 2.52
C PHE A 11 -16.82 -6.65 1.62
N ASP A 12 -16.72 -7.94 1.88
CA ASP A 12 -17.39 -9.03 1.19
C ASP A 12 -18.88 -9.08 1.57
N LEU A 13 -19.74 -8.47 0.75
CA LEU A 13 -21.18 -8.35 1.00
C LEU A 13 -21.93 -9.61 0.59
N ASN A 14 -21.42 -10.33 -0.39
CA ASN A 14 -22.02 -11.55 -0.93
C ASN A 14 -21.59 -12.83 -0.16
N GLY A 15 -20.54 -12.74 0.65
CA GLY A 15 -20.01 -13.81 1.50
C GLY A 15 -19.19 -14.86 0.75
N ASP A 16 -18.67 -14.55 -0.45
CA ASP A 16 -17.93 -15.49 -1.29
C ASP A 16 -16.45 -15.61 -0.92
N GLY A 17 -15.98 -14.81 0.05
CA GLY A 17 -14.61 -14.78 0.55
C GLY A 17 -13.67 -13.91 -0.29
N GLU A 18 -14.17 -13.27 -1.34
CA GLU A 18 -13.47 -12.37 -2.23
C GLU A 18 -14.15 -10.99 -2.20
N VAL A 19 -13.48 -9.96 -2.72
CA VAL A 19 -14.07 -8.63 -2.81
C VAL A 19 -14.09 -8.18 -4.27
N GLU A 20 -15.26 -7.79 -4.76
CA GLU A 20 -15.45 -7.19 -6.09
C GLU A 20 -15.26 -5.66 -6.04
N PHE A 21 -15.06 -5.04 -7.20
CA PHE A 21 -14.81 -3.60 -7.29
C PHE A 21 -15.96 -2.77 -6.67
N ASP A 22 -17.21 -3.12 -6.95
CA ASP A 22 -18.38 -2.39 -6.46
C ASP A 22 -18.51 -2.49 -4.92
N GLU A 23 -18.17 -3.65 -4.35
CA GLU A 23 -18.14 -3.87 -2.91
C GLU A 23 -17.04 -3.04 -2.24
N PHE A 24 -15.87 -3.00 -2.87
CA PHE A 24 -14.74 -2.18 -2.43
C PHE A 24 -15.07 -0.68 -2.47
N GLU A 25 -15.66 -0.18 -3.55
CA GLU A 25 -16.02 1.23 -3.68
C GLU A 25 -17.06 1.66 -2.63
N THR A 26 -18.07 0.81 -2.41
CA THR A 26 -19.13 1.06 -1.43
C THR A 26 -18.56 1.24 -0.03
N VAL A 27 -17.70 0.31 0.40
CA VAL A 27 -17.14 0.34 1.76
C VAL A 27 -16.03 1.38 1.89
N GLN A 28 -15.26 1.65 0.82
CA GLN A 28 -14.31 2.77 0.78
C GLN A 28 -15.02 4.09 1.06
N SER A 29 -16.18 4.34 0.43
CA SER A 29 -17.00 5.53 0.66
C SER A 29 -17.46 5.64 2.12
N VAL A 30 -17.90 4.54 2.72
CA VAL A 30 -18.35 4.50 4.12
C VAL A 30 -17.19 4.74 5.09
N LEU A 31 -16.06 4.05 4.92
CA LEU A 31 -14.89 4.19 5.79
C LEU A 31 -14.32 5.60 5.74
N LEU A 32 -14.16 6.16 4.55
CA LEU A 32 -13.67 7.54 4.39
C LEU A 32 -14.65 8.53 5.05
N SER A 33 -15.96 8.32 4.91
CA SER A 33 -16.98 9.16 5.55
C SER A 33 -16.98 9.11 7.09
N SER A 34 -16.37 8.09 7.69
CA SER A 34 -16.26 7.92 9.15
C SER A 34 -14.95 8.49 9.71
N THR A 35 -13.89 8.52 8.91
CA THR A 35 -12.59 9.06 9.35
C THR A 35 -12.59 10.59 9.43
N ALA A 36 -11.92 11.14 10.46
CA ALA A 36 -11.77 12.59 10.65
C ALA A 36 -11.17 13.31 9.43
N MET A 37 -10.40 12.61 8.59
CA MET A 37 -9.82 13.14 7.35
C MET A 37 -10.81 13.15 6.17
N GLY A 38 -11.76 12.22 6.09
CA GLY A 38 -12.77 12.19 5.03
C GLY A 38 -14.03 13.02 5.33
N VAL A 39 -14.42 13.16 6.60
CA VAL A 39 -15.54 14.05 7.02
C VAL A 39 -15.26 15.51 6.65
N ARG A 40 -14.00 15.95 6.77
CA ARG A 40 -13.54 17.32 6.46
C ARG A 40 -13.49 17.65 4.96
N HIS A 41 -13.83 16.69 4.10
CA HIS A 41 -13.77 16.80 2.65
C HIS A 41 -15.11 16.53 1.93
N ARG A 42 -16.20 16.31 2.68
CA ARG A 42 -17.50 15.94 2.09
C ARG A 42 -18.29 17.13 1.53
N ASP A 43 -18.11 18.33 2.10
CA ASP A 43 -18.91 19.52 1.77
C ASP A 43 -18.36 20.34 0.61
N HIS A 44 -17.16 20.03 0.15
CA HIS A 44 -16.67 20.48 -1.14
C HIS A 44 -16.56 19.26 -2.04
N VAL A 45 -17.31 19.25 -3.14
CA VAL A 45 -16.96 18.45 -4.31
C VAL A 45 -15.54 18.87 -4.71
N ILE A 46 -14.54 18.14 -4.23
CA ILE A 46 -13.14 18.38 -4.55
C ILE A 46 -12.91 17.86 -5.96
N ASN A 47 -13.15 18.76 -6.91
CA ASN A 47 -12.41 18.76 -8.15
C ASN A 47 -10.92 18.84 -7.81
N GLY A 48 -10.16 17.76 -8.09
CA GLY A 48 -8.71 17.86 -8.28
C GLY A 48 -7.84 16.84 -7.53
N ASN A 49 -7.64 15.69 -8.16
CA ASN A 49 -6.31 15.08 -8.39
C ASN A 49 -5.57 14.19 -7.37
N VAL A 50 -6.04 13.91 -6.15
CA VAL A 50 -5.31 12.93 -5.27
C VAL A 50 -6.16 11.78 -4.74
N ALA A 51 -7.36 12.04 -4.23
CA ALA A 51 -8.24 10.96 -3.76
C ALA A 51 -8.74 10.08 -4.93
N SER A 52 -9.03 10.70 -6.08
CA SER A 52 -9.42 9.99 -7.31
C SER A 52 -8.24 9.26 -7.97
N SER A 53 -7.00 9.79 -7.88
CA SER A 53 -5.83 9.15 -8.48
C SER A 53 -5.32 7.98 -7.66
N VAL A 54 -5.30 8.11 -6.32
CA VAL A 54 -4.90 7.02 -5.42
C VAL A 54 -5.98 5.95 -5.37
N GLY A 55 -7.26 6.35 -5.28
CA GLY A 55 -8.39 5.42 -5.40
C GLY A 55 -8.37 4.69 -6.75
N GLY A 56 -8.14 5.41 -7.84
CA GLY A 56 -8.00 4.83 -9.18
C GLY A 56 -6.78 3.91 -9.31
N ALA A 57 -5.63 4.26 -8.74
CA ALA A 57 -4.42 3.43 -8.80
C ALA A 57 -4.56 2.14 -7.97
N LEU A 58 -5.13 2.21 -6.75
CA LEU A 58 -5.45 1.04 -5.96
C LEU A 58 -6.49 0.16 -6.66
N ALA A 59 -7.53 0.78 -7.24
CA ALA A 59 -8.54 0.05 -7.99
C ALA A 59 -7.92 -0.70 -9.19
N VAL A 60 -7.05 -0.05 -9.96
CA VAL A 60 -6.34 -0.72 -11.06
C VAL A 60 -5.37 -1.79 -10.55
N HIS A 61 -4.74 -1.60 -9.40
CA HIS A 61 -3.81 -2.58 -8.83
C HIS A 61 -4.54 -3.84 -8.32
N PHE A 62 -5.69 -3.67 -7.67
CA PHE A 62 -6.47 -4.77 -7.12
C PHE A 62 -7.36 -5.45 -8.14
N PHE A 63 -8.09 -4.67 -8.96
CA PHE A 63 -9.13 -5.18 -9.86
C PHE A 63 -8.71 -5.16 -11.34
N GLY A 64 -7.49 -4.71 -11.64
CA GLY A 64 -6.98 -4.62 -13.01
C GLY A 64 -7.52 -3.41 -13.78
N LYS A 65 -7.03 -3.20 -15.01
CA LYS A 65 -7.43 -2.04 -15.84
C LYS A 65 -8.91 -2.04 -16.23
N LYS A 66 -9.55 -3.20 -16.23
CA LYS A 66 -10.97 -3.38 -16.55
C LYS A 66 -11.86 -3.46 -15.32
N LEU A 67 -11.27 -3.43 -14.12
CA LEU A 67 -11.97 -3.54 -12.83
C LEU A 67 -12.81 -4.83 -12.69
N ASP A 68 -12.38 -5.91 -13.35
CA ASP A 68 -13.10 -7.18 -13.44
C ASP A 68 -12.46 -8.31 -12.61
N GLN A 69 -11.26 -8.09 -12.06
CA GLN A 69 -10.61 -9.07 -11.19
C GLN A 69 -11.20 -9.00 -9.78
N LYS A 70 -11.09 -10.09 -9.02
CA LYS A 70 -11.47 -10.12 -7.61
C LYS A 70 -10.24 -9.91 -6.72
N LEU A 71 -10.46 -9.27 -5.58
CA LEU A 71 -9.42 -9.05 -4.57
C LEU A 71 -9.47 -10.16 -3.52
N THR A 72 -8.40 -10.96 -3.47
CA THR A 72 -8.22 -12.01 -2.46
C THR A 72 -7.58 -11.45 -1.19
N ILE A 73 -7.79 -12.14 -0.06
CA ILE A 73 -7.13 -11.78 1.20
C ILE A 73 -5.60 -11.85 1.10
N GLU A 74 -5.06 -12.80 0.34
CA GLU A 74 -3.62 -13.00 0.15
C GLU A 74 -2.99 -11.80 -0.58
N LYS A 75 -3.63 -11.36 -1.68
CA LYS A 75 -3.18 -10.20 -2.46
C LYS A 75 -3.19 -8.93 -1.61
N PHE A 76 -4.20 -8.77 -0.75
CA PHE A 76 -4.29 -7.64 0.17
C PHE A 76 -3.20 -7.67 1.26
N GLN A 77 -2.91 -8.84 1.83
CA GLN A 77 -1.85 -9.01 2.83
C GLN A 77 -0.47 -8.69 2.28
N GLU A 78 -0.19 -9.13 1.04
CA GLU A 78 1.05 -8.81 0.34
C GLU A 78 1.19 -7.29 0.14
N PHE A 79 0.16 -6.65 -0.43
CA PHE A 79 0.14 -5.20 -0.61
C PHE A 79 0.37 -4.44 0.69
N HIS A 80 -0.32 -4.82 1.76
CA HIS A 80 -0.17 -4.19 3.08
C HIS A 80 1.25 -4.36 3.63
N THR A 81 1.88 -5.53 3.45
CA THR A 81 3.25 -5.78 3.91
C THR A 81 4.25 -4.92 3.15
N LEU A 82 4.11 -4.83 1.82
CA LEU A 82 4.95 -3.99 0.98
C LEU A 82 4.80 -2.51 1.36
N LEU A 83 3.56 -2.02 1.50
CA LEU A 83 3.27 -0.64 1.87
C LEU A 83 3.90 -0.27 3.21
N ASN A 84 3.74 -1.09 4.25
CA ASN A 84 4.36 -0.81 5.56
C ASN A 84 5.88 -0.86 5.51
N THR A 85 6.45 -1.75 4.71
CA THR A 85 7.90 -1.82 4.52
C THR A 85 8.41 -0.54 3.88
N GLU A 86 7.70 -0.03 2.88
CA GLU A 86 8.06 1.20 2.18
C GLU A 86 7.89 2.44 3.06
N ILE A 87 6.80 2.54 3.84
CA ILE A 87 6.63 3.61 4.85
C ILE A 87 7.78 3.58 5.85
N LEU A 88 8.09 2.40 6.41
CA LEU A 88 9.16 2.25 7.39
C LEU A 88 10.51 2.66 6.78
N LEU A 89 10.76 2.29 5.53
CA LEU A 89 11.96 2.67 4.82
C LEU A 89 12.01 4.19 4.58
N MET A 90 10.90 4.82 4.22
CA MET A 90 10.83 6.29 4.09
C MET A 90 11.07 7.00 5.43
N GLU A 91 10.48 6.52 6.53
CA GLU A 91 10.71 7.05 7.87
C GLU A 91 12.18 6.91 8.28
N TYR A 92 12.76 5.74 8.02
CA TYR A 92 14.17 5.48 8.27
C TYR A 92 15.08 6.37 7.41
N LEU A 93 14.78 6.56 6.13
CA LEU A 93 15.52 7.46 5.25
C LEU A 93 15.44 8.92 5.72
N ARG A 94 14.27 9.35 6.19
CA ARG A 94 14.07 10.68 6.75
C ARG A 94 14.91 10.87 8.02
N TYR A 95 14.84 9.90 8.93
CA TYR A 95 15.59 9.93 10.19
C TYR A 95 17.11 9.82 9.98
N SER A 96 17.56 8.96 9.06
CA SER A 96 18.97 8.81 8.72
C SER A 96 19.55 10.04 8.03
N ARG A 97 18.74 10.78 7.26
CA ARG A 97 19.12 12.09 6.72
C ARG A 97 19.25 13.15 7.81
N GLU A 98 18.32 13.20 8.76
CA GLU A 98 18.36 14.13 9.90
C GLU A 98 19.53 13.85 10.85
N LEU A 99 19.92 12.59 11.03
CA LEU A 99 21.06 12.18 11.86
C LEU A 99 22.41 12.08 11.12
N GLY A 100 22.47 12.39 9.82
CA GLY A 100 23.70 12.26 9.02
C GLY A 100 24.20 10.82 8.80
N LEU A 101 23.36 9.81 9.08
CA LEU A 101 23.65 8.38 8.90
C LEU A 101 23.61 7.93 7.44
N ALA A 102 23.28 8.81 6.49
CA ALA A 102 23.32 8.52 5.06
C ALA A 102 24.68 7.93 4.59
N LYS A 103 25.78 8.31 5.28
CA LYS A 103 27.11 7.73 5.05
C LYS A 103 27.19 6.24 5.43
N LEU A 104 26.53 5.83 6.51
CA LEU A 104 26.46 4.44 6.94
C LEU A 104 25.54 3.62 6.04
N MET A 105 24.40 4.17 5.60
CA MET A 105 23.54 3.48 4.63
C MET A 105 24.25 3.20 3.31
N ASN A 106 24.95 4.20 2.73
CA ASN A 106 25.73 3.99 1.52
C ASN A 106 26.84 2.95 1.74
N SER A 107 27.46 2.92 2.92
CA SER A 107 28.47 1.92 3.25
C SER A 107 27.87 0.52 3.45
N VAL A 108 26.70 0.39 4.07
CA VAL A 108 26.02 -0.90 4.29
C VAL A 108 25.47 -1.45 2.97
N VAL A 109 24.85 -0.60 2.15
CA VAL A 109 24.38 -0.99 0.80
C VAL A 109 25.56 -1.36 -0.09
N ALA A 110 26.67 -0.61 -0.04
CA ALA A 110 27.90 -0.96 -0.77
C ALA A 110 28.50 -2.28 -0.26
N CYS A 111 28.52 -2.52 1.05
CA CYS A 111 28.98 -3.79 1.64
C CYS A 111 28.09 -4.96 1.24
N SER A 112 26.76 -4.81 1.26
CA SER A 112 25.83 -5.86 0.82
C SER A 112 25.95 -6.12 -0.68
N ALA A 113 26.03 -5.07 -1.51
CA ALA A 113 26.24 -5.22 -2.95
C ALA A 113 27.58 -5.90 -3.26
N LYS A 114 28.63 -5.60 -2.50
CA LYS A 114 29.93 -6.28 -2.59
C LYS A 114 29.83 -7.74 -2.18
N ALA A 115 29.21 -8.05 -1.03
CA ALA A 115 29.01 -9.42 -0.57
C ALA A 115 28.16 -10.28 -1.53
N VAL A 116 27.20 -9.66 -2.22
CA VAL A 116 26.38 -10.32 -3.26
C VAL A 116 27.21 -10.56 -4.53
N LYS A 117 28.03 -9.60 -4.96
CA LYS A 117 28.95 -9.78 -6.10
C LYS A 117 29.99 -10.86 -5.84
N ASP A 118 30.58 -10.88 -4.64
CA ASP A 118 31.55 -11.88 -4.21
C ASP A 118 30.94 -13.29 -4.12
N LYS A 119 29.66 -13.41 -3.72
CA LYS A 119 28.93 -14.69 -3.72
C LYS A 119 28.53 -15.20 -5.11
N LEU A 120 28.34 -14.30 -6.07
CA LEU A 120 27.90 -14.64 -7.42
C LEU A 120 29.06 -14.78 -8.42
N GLY A 121 30.31 -14.55 -7.99
CA GLY A 121 31.49 -14.68 -8.83
C GLY A 121 31.54 -13.70 -10.01
N ILE A 122 30.83 -12.58 -9.91
CA ILE A 122 30.78 -11.55 -10.95
C ILE A 122 31.95 -10.59 -10.71
N GLU A 123 33.13 -10.95 -11.23
CA GLU A 123 34.24 -10.00 -11.36
C GLU A 123 33.97 -9.03 -12.52
N ALA A 124 34.40 -7.78 -12.34
CA ALA A 124 34.24 -6.69 -13.31
C ALA A 124 35.25 -6.81 -14.46
#